data_AF-A0A2N2PV40-F1
#
_entry.id   AF-A0A2N2PV40-F1
#
_cell.length_a   1.000
_cell.length_b   1.000
_cell.length_c   1.000
_cell.angle_alpha   90.00
_cell.angle_beta   90.00
_cell.angle_gamma   90.00
#
_symmetry.space_group_name_H-M   'P 1'
#
loop_
_entity.id
_entity.type
_entity.pdbx_description
1 polymer ?
#
loop_
_entity_poly.entity_id
_entity_poly.type
_entity_poly.pdbx_seq_one_letter_code
_entity_poly.pdbx_strand_id
1 'polypeptide(L)'
;MNDNGMEAEYEVEMDDDLQTVLDEVTQEELEELLGRQVLGLEMWEESLGDEEDAEPIASEERVLFDCDLFLDDGTALELYATLAYPDPEGDPIQGMDKIFDVVGRLADEHLELLDYDQADEEGGLALAFGKGEQVEIVMVASAWMISEWEPEEFDEEEDEVSV
;
A
#
# COMPACT_ATOMS: atom_id res chain seq x y z
N MET A 1 -28.38 -0.87 -38.77
CA MET A 1 -29.31 -0.20 -37.82
C MET A 1 -30.21 -1.29 -37.29
N ASN A 2 -29.98 -1.94 -36.15
CA ASN A 2 -29.18 -1.67 -34.94
C ASN A 2 -28.69 -3.06 -34.47
N ASP A 3 -27.45 -3.37 -34.11
CA ASP A 3 -26.55 -2.89 -33.05
C ASP A 3 -27.17 -2.71 -31.66
N ASN A 4 -26.40 -3.12 -30.65
CA ASN A 4 -26.65 -3.21 -29.19
C ASN A 4 -27.14 -4.59 -28.72
N GLY A 5 -26.46 -5.27 -27.80
CA GLY A 5 -25.24 -4.91 -27.08
C GLY A 5 -24.69 -6.20 -26.48
N MET A 6 -23.43 -6.46 -26.78
CA MET A 6 -22.62 -7.44 -26.07
C MET A 6 -22.48 -6.88 -24.66
N GLU A 7 -23.20 -7.45 -23.70
CA GLU A 7 -22.86 -7.28 -22.29
C GLU A 7 -21.48 -7.92 -22.16
N ALA A 8 -20.44 -7.10 -22.25
CA ALA A 8 -19.14 -7.46 -21.76
C ALA A 8 -19.33 -7.62 -20.26
N GLU A 9 -19.50 -8.86 -19.83
CA GLU A 9 -19.12 -9.27 -18.49
C GLU A 9 -17.66 -8.80 -18.35
N TYR A 10 -17.47 -7.66 -17.69
CA TYR A 10 -16.17 -7.27 -17.18
C TYR A 10 -15.89 -8.29 -16.08
N GLU A 11 -15.44 -9.49 -16.45
CA GLU A 11 -14.55 -10.25 -15.59
C GLU A 11 -13.37 -9.30 -15.36
N VAL A 12 -13.40 -8.59 -14.23
CA VAL A 12 -12.17 -8.07 -13.65
C VAL A 12 -11.32 -9.30 -13.49
N GLU A 13 -10.31 -9.48 -14.35
CA GLU A 13 -9.21 -10.38 -14.08
C GLU A 13 -8.65 -9.85 -12.76
N MET A 14 -9.11 -10.39 -11.61
CA MET A 14 -8.40 -10.20 -10.36
C MET A 14 -7.05 -10.85 -10.60
N ASP A 15 -6.05 -10.00 -10.82
CA ASP A 15 -4.71 -10.36 -11.27
C ASP A 15 -4.21 -11.60 -10.52
N ASP A 16 -3.70 -12.58 -11.28
CA ASP A 16 -3.13 -13.85 -10.80
C ASP A 16 -1.93 -13.65 -9.82
N ASP A 17 -1.63 -12.39 -9.44
CA ASP A 17 -0.45 -11.95 -8.69
C ASP A 17 -0.76 -11.39 -7.29
N LEU A 18 -2.03 -11.16 -6.91
CA LEU A 18 -2.38 -10.72 -5.56
C LEU A 18 -2.13 -11.82 -4.52
N GLN A 19 -1.28 -11.49 -3.54
CA GLN A 19 -0.95 -12.36 -2.42
C GLN A 19 -1.89 -12.10 -1.25
N THR A 20 -2.29 -13.16 -0.56
CA THR A 20 -3.12 -13.10 0.67
C THR A 20 -2.53 -13.92 1.81
N VAL A 21 -1.47 -14.69 1.54
CA VAL A 21 -0.76 -15.53 2.49
C VAL A 21 0.74 -15.41 2.27
N LEU A 22 1.50 -15.53 3.35
CA LEU A 22 2.95 -15.40 3.34
C LEU A 22 3.59 -16.78 3.14
N ASP A 23 3.89 -17.14 1.89
CA ASP A 23 4.53 -18.40 1.52
C ASP A 23 6.07 -18.31 1.45
N GLU A 24 6.76 -19.42 1.17
CA GLU A 24 8.23 -19.44 1.14
C GLU A 24 8.82 -18.49 0.08
N VAL A 25 8.12 -18.24 -1.03
CA VAL A 25 8.61 -17.38 -2.11
C VAL A 25 8.46 -15.91 -1.72
N THR A 26 7.27 -15.53 -1.30
CA THR A 26 6.97 -14.16 -0.87
C THR A 26 7.75 -13.75 0.39
N GLN A 27 8.09 -14.70 1.26
CA GLN A 27 9.03 -14.48 2.38
C GLN A 27 10.42 -14.11 1.88
N GLU A 28 10.97 -14.86 0.91
CA GLU A 28 12.29 -14.56 0.35
C GLU A 28 12.32 -13.17 -0.29
N GLU A 29 11.24 -12.76 -0.98
CA GLU A 29 11.12 -11.43 -1.58
C GLU A 29 11.03 -10.32 -0.51
N LEU A 30 10.20 -10.49 0.53
CA LEU A 30 10.06 -9.52 1.61
C LEU A 30 11.34 -9.38 2.45
N GLU A 31 12.11 -10.46 2.62
CA GLU A 31 13.41 -10.42 3.29
C GLU A 31 14.39 -9.47 2.60
N GLU A 32 14.33 -9.35 1.26
CA GLU A 32 15.17 -8.42 0.49
C GLU A 32 14.76 -6.95 0.68
N LEU A 33 13.53 -6.71 1.15
CA LEU A 33 12.98 -5.38 1.41
C LEU A 33 13.27 -4.88 2.84
N LEU A 34 13.79 -5.73 3.72
CA LEU A 34 14.17 -5.31 5.07
C LEU A 34 15.26 -4.23 5.03
N GLY A 35 15.02 -3.14 5.75
CA GLY A 35 15.88 -1.96 5.82
C GLY A 35 15.69 -0.96 4.67
N ARG A 36 14.79 -1.23 3.71
CA ARG A 36 14.49 -0.30 2.62
C ARG A 36 13.67 0.87 3.13
N GLN A 37 14.02 2.06 2.65
CA GLN A 37 13.32 3.30 3.02
C GLN A 37 12.14 3.55 2.10
N VAL A 38 11.04 4.03 2.69
CA VAL A 38 9.91 4.56 1.92
C VAL A 38 10.28 5.95 1.39
N LEU A 39 10.27 6.12 0.07
CA LEU A 39 10.55 7.38 -0.63
C LEU A 39 9.29 8.16 -0.95
N GLY A 40 8.17 7.47 -1.17
CA GLY A 40 6.89 8.05 -1.55
C GLY A 40 5.77 7.04 -1.33
N LEU A 41 4.54 7.52 -1.50
CA LEU A 41 3.36 6.67 -1.48
C LEU A 41 2.22 7.25 -2.32
N GLU A 42 1.36 6.39 -2.81
CA GLU A 42 0.03 6.73 -3.32
C GLU A 42 -1.02 6.05 -2.44
N MET A 43 -2.14 6.72 -2.20
CA MET A 43 -3.19 6.19 -1.32
C MET A 43 -4.58 6.51 -1.86
N TRP A 44 -5.47 5.53 -1.75
CA TRP A 44 -6.85 5.61 -2.20
C TRP A 44 -7.82 5.69 -1.02
N GLU A 45 -8.88 6.49 -1.17
CA GLU A 45 -9.91 6.64 -0.14
C GLU A 45 -10.85 5.44 -0.08
N GLU A 46 -11.08 4.77 -1.20
CA GLU A 46 -11.82 3.51 -1.30
C GLU A 46 -10.83 2.36 -1.17
N SER A 47 -11.23 1.28 -0.50
CA SER A 47 -10.38 0.10 -0.35
C SER A 47 -11.04 -1.10 -1.00
N LEU A 48 -10.24 -2.03 -1.53
CA LEU A 48 -10.71 -3.30 -2.07
C LEU A 48 -11.49 -4.13 -1.04
N GLY A 49 -11.29 -3.88 0.25
CA GLY A 49 -12.06 -4.48 1.34
C GLY A 49 -13.45 -3.90 1.56
N ASP A 50 -13.84 -2.84 0.84
CA ASP A 50 -15.19 -2.28 0.91
C ASP A 50 -16.20 -3.22 0.22
N GLU A 51 -17.35 -3.44 0.84
CA GLU A 51 -18.44 -4.23 0.24
C GLU A 51 -19.11 -3.44 -0.90
N GLU A 52 -19.09 -3.98 -2.14
CA GLU A 52 -19.62 -3.29 -3.34
C GLU A 52 -21.10 -2.86 -3.23
N ASP A 53 -21.92 -3.62 -2.48
CA ASP A 53 -23.36 -3.37 -2.31
C ASP A 53 -23.71 -2.60 -1.01
N ALA A 54 -22.71 -2.20 -0.22
CA ALA A 54 -22.92 -1.49 1.04
C ALA A 54 -23.09 0.03 0.85
N GLU A 55 -23.61 0.70 1.88
CA GLU A 55 -23.57 2.17 1.92
C GLU A 55 -22.11 2.65 1.99
N PRO A 56 -21.72 3.68 1.23
CA PRO A 56 -20.37 4.22 1.28
C PRO A 56 -19.98 4.60 2.71
N ILE A 57 -18.80 4.16 3.15
CA ILE A 57 -18.29 4.48 4.48
C ILE A 57 -17.94 5.96 4.53
N ALA A 58 -18.39 6.66 5.58
CA ALA A 58 -18.03 8.06 5.76
C ALA A 58 -16.51 8.18 6.01
N SER A 59 -15.88 9.19 5.42
CA SER A 59 -14.43 9.43 5.54
C SER A 59 -13.95 9.48 7.01
N GLU A 60 -14.76 10.04 7.93
CA GLU A 60 -14.45 10.12 9.36
C GLU A 60 -14.55 8.77 10.11
N GLU A 61 -15.26 7.79 9.53
CA GLU A 61 -15.45 6.45 10.07
C GLU A 61 -14.50 5.43 9.43
N ARG A 62 -13.79 5.80 8.35
CA ARG A 62 -12.88 4.94 7.59
C ARG A 62 -11.75 4.40 8.45
N VAL A 63 -11.46 3.11 8.31
CA VAL A 63 -10.32 2.42 8.94
C VAL A 63 -9.46 1.67 7.93
N LEU A 64 -10.06 1.14 6.87
CA LEU A 64 -9.37 0.47 5.76
C LEU A 64 -9.02 1.46 4.65
N PHE A 65 -7.88 1.24 4.01
CA PHE A 65 -7.42 2.00 2.85
C PHE A 65 -6.52 1.12 1.98
N ASP A 66 -6.33 1.51 0.73
CA ASP A 66 -5.35 0.90 -0.17
C ASP A 66 -4.21 1.89 -0.40
N CYS A 67 -2.98 1.41 -0.51
CA CYS A 67 -1.83 2.26 -0.79
C CYS A 67 -0.67 1.52 -1.46
N ASP A 68 0.13 2.27 -2.20
CA ASP A 68 1.40 1.83 -2.75
C ASP A 68 2.53 2.51 -2.00
N LEU A 69 3.53 1.75 -1.56
CA LEU A 69 4.73 2.27 -0.94
C LEU A 69 5.91 2.15 -1.91
N PHE A 70 6.50 3.28 -2.28
CA PHE A 70 7.65 3.32 -3.18
C PHE A 70 8.95 3.26 -2.37
N LEU A 71 9.70 2.18 -2.53
CA LEU A 71 10.94 1.91 -1.79
C LEU A 71 12.18 2.39 -2.55
N ASP A 72 13.28 2.57 -1.81
CA ASP A 72 14.54 3.17 -2.30
C ASP A 72 15.35 2.35 -3.32
N ASP A 73 14.95 1.11 -3.58
CA ASP A 73 15.56 0.21 -4.55
C ASP A 73 14.76 0.07 -5.86
N GLY A 74 13.69 0.85 -6.03
CA GLY A 74 12.82 0.76 -7.19
C GLY A 74 11.73 -0.31 -7.05
N THR A 75 11.54 -0.87 -5.84
CA THR A 75 10.40 -1.75 -5.55
C THR A 75 9.21 -0.96 -5.02
N ALA A 76 8.01 -1.31 -5.48
CA ALA A 76 6.75 -0.84 -4.94
C ALA A 76 6.08 -1.98 -4.17
N LEU A 77 5.57 -1.65 -2.98
CA LEU A 77 4.78 -2.57 -2.17
C LEU A 77 3.34 -2.06 -2.14
N GLU A 78 2.47 -2.75 -2.87
CA GLU A 78 1.06 -2.41 -3.01
C GLU A 78 0.26 -3.16 -1.94
N LEU A 79 -0.54 -2.43 -1.16
CA LEU A 79 -1.23 -2.92 0.02
C LEU A 79 -2.73 -2.65 -0.07
N TYR A 80 -3.52 -3.70 0.09
CA TYR A 80 -4.97 -3.67 -0.11
C TYR A 80 -5.73 -4.08 1.15
N ALA A 81 -6.85 -3.40 1.41
CA ALA A 81 -7.64 -3.49 2.63
C ALA A 81 -6.73 -3.41 3.88
N THR A 82 -6.02 -2.29 3.97
CA THR A 82 -4.93 -2.07 4.94
C THR A 82 -5.42 -1.33 6.18
N LEU A 83 -4.97 -1.78 7.35
CA LEU A 83 -5.12 -1.11 8.64
C LEU A 83 -3.77 -0.55 9.08
N ALA A 84 -3.78 0.64 9.68
CA ALA A 84 -2.58 1.29 10.23
C ALA A 84 -2.65 1.43 11.76
N TYR A 85 -1.57 1.02 12.44
CA TYR A 85 -1.42 1.00 13.89
C TYR A 85 -0.17 1.81 14.31
N PRO A 86 -0.34 3.06 14.78
CA PRO A 86 0.76 3.86 15.30
C PRO A 86 1.23 3.39 16.68
N ASP A 87 0.41 2.59 17.35
CA ASP A 87 0.75 1.82 18.55
C ASP A 87 0.38 0.35 18.26
N PRO A 88 1.35 -0.57 18.20
CA PRO A 88 1.08 -1.98 17.92
C PRO A 88 0.14 -2.66 18.92
N GLU A 89 0.00 -2.12 20.14
CA GLU A 89 -0.93 -2.64 21.16
C GLU A 89 -2.30 -1.92 21.15
N GLY A 90 -2.47 -0.93 20.27
CA GLY A 90 -3.65 -0.07 20.18
C GLY A 90 -4.67 -0.50 19.13
N ASP A 91 -5.72 0.32 19.01
CA ASP A 91 -6.71 0.21 17.93
C ASP A 91 -6.15 0.82 16.62
N PRO A 92 -6.60 0.36 15.45
CA PRO A 92 -6.20 0.97 14.18
C PRO A 92 -6.72 2.41 14.08
N ILE A 93 -6.03 3.21 13.26
CA ILE A 93 -6.41 4.61 13.03
C ILE A 93 -7.79 4.66 12.40
N GLN A 94 -8.61 5.59 12.89
CA GLN A 94 -9.91 5.91 12.33
C GLN A 94 -9.98 7.36 11.83
N GLY A 95 -10.46 7.49 10.60
CA GLY A 95 -10.70 8.72 9.85
C GLY A 95 -9.63 8.95 8.79
N MET A 96 -10.06 9.15 7.53
CA MET A 96 -9.15 9.23 6.37
C MET A 96 -8.08 10.32 6.51
N ASP A 97 -8.45 11.52 6.99
CA ASP A 97 -7.48 12.60 7.24
C ASP A 97 -6.34 12.16 8.17
N LYS A 98 -6.66 11.40 9.23
CA LYS A 98 -5.64 10.90 10.16
C LYS A 98 -4.82 9.78 9.55
N ILE A 99 -5.43 8.94 8.70
CA ILE A 99 -4.73 7.91 7.97
C ILE A 99 -3.69 8.58 7.06
N PHE A 100 -4.08 9.59 6.26
CA PHE A 100 -3.15 10.38 5.43
C PHE A 100 -2.03 11.00 6.26
N ASP A 101 -2.37 11.65 7.38
CA ASP A 101 -1.37 12.30 8.23
C ASP A 101 -0.36 11.31 8.83
N VAL A 102 -0.79 10.11 9.22
CA VAL A 102 0.09 9.14 9.88
C VAL A 102 0.86 8.30 8.86
N VAL A 103 0.19 7.80 7.82
CA VAL A 103 0.83 6.99 6.76
C VAL A 103 1.76 7.87 5.91
N GLY A 104 1.41 9.13 5.68
CA GLY A 104 2.29 10.13 5.03
C GLY A 104 3.67 10.25 5.66
N ARG A 105 3.78 10.00 6.98
CA ARG A 105 5.06 10.05 7.70
C ARG A 105 6.04 8.97 7.26
N LEU A 106 5.59 7.86 6.69
CA LEU A 106 6.50 6.84 6.16
C LEU A 106 7.45 7.45 5.14
N ALA A 107 6.90 8.19 4.17
CA ALA A 107 7.66 8.89 3.15
C ALA A 107 8.35 10.15 3.69
N ASP A 108 7.62 11.01 4.42
CA ASP A 108 8.17 12.29 4.91
C ASP A 108 9.38 12.11 5.84
N GLU A 109 9.40 11.01 6.60
CA GLU A 109 10.48 10.71 7.53
C GLU A 109 11.46 9.65 7.01
N HIS A 110 11.25 9.10 5.81
CA HIS A 110 12.02 7.98 5.25
C HIS A 110 12.13 6.81 6.24
N LEU A 111 10.96 6.33 6.72
CA LEU A 111 10.93 5.16 7.59
C LEU A 111 11.36 3.91 6.81
N GLU A 112 12.02 3.01 7.53
CA GLU A 112 12.54 1.75 7.01
C GLU A 112 11.56 0.62 7.31
N LEU A 113 11.41 -0.34 6.40
CA LEU A 113 10.77 -1.63 6.72
C LEU A 113 11.68 -2.40 7.68
N LEU A 114 11.23 -2.60 8.92
CA LEU A 114 12.03 -3.22 9.98
C LEU A 114 11.79 -4.72 10.13
N ASP A 115 10.54 -5.13 9.92
CA ASP A 115 10.10 -6.51 10.13
C ASP A 115 8.81 -6.78 9.35
N TYR A 116 8.53 -8.06 9.11
CA TYR A 116 7.29 -8.53 8.53
C TYR A 116 6.90 -9.90 9.10
N ASP A 117 5.60 -10.19 9.12
CA ASP A 117 5.08 -11.52 9.45
C ASP A 117 3.71 -11.73 8.81
N GLN A 118 3.22 -12.97 8.81
CA GLN A 118 1.83 -13.23 8.49
C GLN A 118 0.95 -12.60 9.58
N ALA A 119 -0.11 -11.88 9.18
CA ALA A 119 -0.91 -11.12 10.13
C ALA A 119 -1.68 -12.03 11.11
N ASP A 120 -2.30 -13.10 10.61
CA ASP A 120 -3.00 -14.09 11.43
C ASP A 120 -3.07 -15.49 10.77
N GLU A 121 -3.83 -16.42 11.39
CA GLU A 121 -4.01 -17.78 10.88
C GLU A 121 -4.80 -17.85 9.55
N GLU A 122 -5.59 -16.82 9.22
CA GLU A 122 -6.41 -16.74 8.01
C GLU A 122 -5.65 -16.12 6.84
N GLY A 123 -4.59 -15.33 7.10
CA GLY A 123 -3.72 -14.75 6.09
C GLY A 123 -3.26 -13.35 6.46
N GLY A 124 -3.07 -12.52 5.44
CA GLY A 124 -2.65 -11.13 5.60
C GLY A 124 -1.16 -10.95 5.84
N LEU A 125 -0.70 -9.73 5.62
CA LEU A 125 0.69 -9.32 5.80
C LEU A 125 0.76 -8.20 6.82
N ALA A 126 1.52 -8.43 7.90
CA ALA A 126 1.89 -7.41 8.87
C ALA A 126 3.28 -6.87 8.54
N LEU A 127 3.42 -5.54 8.51
CA LEU A 127 4.65 -4.83 8.19
C LEU A 127 4.95 -3.82 9.31
N ALA A 128 6.15 -3.86 9.86
CA ALA A 128 6.60 -2.90 10.87
C ALA A 128 7.56 -1.90 10.25
N PHE A 129 7.24 -0.61 10.34
CA PHE A 129 8.09 0.47 9.86
C PHE A 129 8.64 1.32 11.01
N GLY A 130 9.83 1.86 10.84
CA GLY A 130 10.43 2.72 11.83
C GLY A 130 11.86 3.14 11.51
N LYS A 131 12.67 3.36 12.55
CA LYS A 131 14.08 3.76 12.42
C LYS A 131 14.96 2.96 13.37
N GLY A 132 15.95 2.27 12.82
CA GLY A 132 16.79 1.38 13.61
C GLY A 132 15.97 0.27 14.24
N GLU A 133 15.98 0.15 15.57
CA GLU A 133 15.21 -0.89 16.29
C GLU A 133 13.85 -0.37 16.81
N GLN A 134 13.49 0.89 16.52
CA GLN A 134 12.27 1.50 17.02
C GLN A 134 11.17 1.42 15.96
N VAL A 135 10.13 0.64 16.23
CA VAL A 135 8.88 0.60 15.45
C VAL A 135 8.06 1.86 15.74
N GLU A 136 7.63 2.55 14.68
CA GLU A 136 6.80 3.76 14.72
C GLU A 136 5.39 3.50 14.23
N ILE A 137 5.21 2.53 13.34
CA ILE A 137 3.91 2.15 12.78
C ILE A 137 3.94 0.68 12.33
N VAL A 138 2.82 -0.01 12.54
CA VAL A 138 2.55 -1.32 11.96
C VAL A 138 1.40 -1.18 10.97
N MET A 139 1.55 -1.74 9.78
CA MET A 139 0.47 -1.84 8.80
C MET A 139 0.10 -3.30 8.58
N VAL A 140 -1.20 -3.57 8.49
CA VAL A 140 -1.73 -4.91 8.29
C VAL A 140 -2.61 -4.89 7.06
N ALA A 141 -2.16 -5.54 5.98
CA ALA A 141 -2.87 -5.62 4.71
C ALA A 141 -3.50 -7.00 4.54
N SER A 142 -4.70 -7.05 3.99
CA SER A 142 -5.40 -8.33 3.73
C SER A 142 -4.91 -8.97 2.44
N ALA A 143 -4.52 -8.14 1.46
CA ALA A 143 -3.87 -8.58 0.23
C ALA A 143 -2.73 -7.61 -0.14
N TRP A 144 -1.75 -8.10 -0.89
CA TRP A 144 -0.58 -7.31 -1.29
C TRP A 144 0.04 -7.80 -2.60
N MET A 145 0.89 -6.96 -3.17
CA MET A 145 1.72 -7.25 -4.34
C MET A 145 3.07 -6.55 -4.19
N ILE A 146 4.11 -7.16 -4.76
CA ILE A 146 5.42 -6.53 -4.95
C ILE A 146 5.60 -6.28 -6.44
N SER A 147 5.86 -5.04 -6.83
CA SER A 147 6.05 -4.61 -8.22
C SER A 147 7.29 -3.72 -8.38
N GLU A 148 7.70 -3.47 -9.62
CA GLU A 148 8.79 -2.53 -9.92
C GLU A 148 8.21 -1.13 -10.20
N TRP A 149 8.86 -0.08 -9.70
CA TRP A 149 8.58 1.31 -10.07
C TRP A 149 9.85 2.02 -10.53
N GLU A 150 9.72 2.86 -11.55
CA GLU A 150 10.77 3.79 -11.94
C GLU A 150 10.29 5.21 -11.63
N PRO A 151 11.12 6.05 -10.97
CA PRO A 151 10.78 7.47 -10.87
C PRO A 151 10.67 8.02 -12.30
N GLU A 152 9.59 8.74 -12.60
CA GLU A 152 9.53 9.46 -13.88
C GLU A 152 10.79 10.33 -13.99
N GLU A 153 11.65 10.05 -14.98
CA GLU A 153 12.78 10.92 -15.29
C GLU A 153 12.17 12.27 -15.63
N PHE A 154 12.25 13.24 -14.72
CA PHE A 154 11.97 14.63 -15.04
C PHE A 154 12.99 15.00 -16.11
N ASP A 155 12.56 15.01 -17.38
CA ASP A 155 13.28 15.65 -18.46
C ASP A 155 13.51 17.10 -17.99
N GLU A 156 14.71 17.39 -17.50
CA GLU A 156 15.23 18.74 -17.39
C GLU A 156 15.36 19.25 -18.83
N GLU A 157 14.23 19.63 -19.45
CA GLU A 157 14.25 20.42 -20.67
C GLU A 157 15.03 21.68 -20.32
N GLU A 158 16.28 21.70 -20.78
CA GLU A 158 17.21 22.79 -20.63
C GLU A 158 16.48 24.10 -20.97
N ASP A 159 16.27 24.95 -19.96
CA ASP A 159 16.01 26.37 -20.15
C ASP A 159 17.25 26.97 -20.85
N GLU A 160 17.35 26.78 -22.17
CA GLU A 160 18.26 27.53 -23.02
C GLU A 160 17.81 28.99 -22.97
N VAL A 161 18.40 29.71 -22.01
CA VAL A 161 18.36 31.17 -21.94
C VAL A 161 18.91 31.73 -23.24
N SER A 162 18.01 32.10 -24.15
CA SER A 162 18.38 32.91 -25.31
C SER A 162 18.59 34.36 -24.86
N VAL A 163 19.87 34.72 -24.72
CA VAL A 163 20.38 36.09 -24.52
C VAL A 163 20.31 36.89 -25.81
#